data_AF-A0A7S2YUS1-F1
#
_entry.id   AF-A0A7S2YUS1-F1
#
_cell.length_a   1.000
_cell.length_b   1.000
_cell.length_c   1.000
_cell.angle_alpha   90.00
_cell.angle_beta   90.00
_cell.angle_gamma   90.00
#
_symmetry.space_group_name_H-M   'P 1'
#
loop_
_entity.id
_entity.type
_entity.pdbx_description
1 polymer ?
#
loop_
_entity_poly.entity_id
_entity_poly.type
_entity_poly.pdbx_seq_one_letter_code
_entity_poly.pdbx_strand_id
1 'polypeptide(L)'
;HVVQLFVQYIPYELSGGSWRDPKVKATFVDRVLDRVAHFCPNFRQSILHCDALSPLDLEEIFGIHRGNIFHGALSLDQIFHQRPVPGFSSYQMPVKNLFLAGSGAHPGGGVSGAPGHNCAQAVLKDLGIK
;
A
#
# COMPACT_ATOMS: atom_id res chain seq x y z
N HIS A 1 -11.28 -18.77 -11.49
CA HIS A 1 -11.33 -17.85 -10.33
C HIS A 1 -10.06 -17.00 -10.31
N VAL A 2 -10.10 -15.82 -9.69
CA VAL A 2 -8.91 -15.01 -9.42
C VAL A 2 -8.68 -15.00 -7.92
N VAL A 3 -7.45 -15.24 -7.49
CA VAL A 3 -7.03 -15.15 -6.09
C VAL A 3 -6.00 -14.04 -6.00
N GLN A 4 -6.25 -13.03 -5.18
CA GLN A 4 -5.30 -11.96 -4.91
C GLN A 4 -4.70 -12.17 -3.52
N LEU A 5 -3.37 -12.19 -3.45
CA LEU A 5 -2.64 -12.34 -2.20
C LEU A 5 -1.96 -11.01 -1.87
N PHE A 6 -2.39 -10.38 -0.78
CA PHE A 6 -1.67 -9.26 -0.19
C PHE A 6 -0.70 -9.79 0.87
N VAL A 7 0.60 -9.76 0.54
CA VAL A 7 1.66 -10.29 1.40
C VAL A 7 2.37 -9.14 2.08
N GLN A 8 2.33 -9.13 3.41
CA GLN A 8 2.88 -8.05 4.24
C GLN A 8 4.26 -8.43 4.81
N TYR A 9 4.98 -7.41 5.31
CA TYR A 9 6.29 -7.54 5.94
C TYR A 9 7.41 -8.01 5.00
N ILE A 10 7.32 -7.62 3.73
CA ILE A 10 8.35 -7.88 2.73
C ILE A 10 9.39 -6.76 2.78
N PRO A 11 10.69 -7.07 2.94
CA PRO A 11 11.72 -6.06 2.91
C PRO A 11 11.92 -5.50 1.49
N TYR A 12 12.03 -4.18 1.38
CA TYR A 12 12.38 -3.52 0.12
C TYR A 12 13.85 -3.81 -0.26
N GLU A 13 14.76 -3.70 0.71
CA GLU A 13 16.16 -4.11 0.57
C GLU A 13 16.35 -5.52 1.10
N LEU A 14 16.78 -6.43 0.23
CA LEU A 14 17.07 -7.81 0.61
C LEU A 14 18.44 -7.88 1.28
N SER A 15 18.59 -8.75 2.29
CA SER A 15 19.90 -9.05 2.89
C SER A 15 20.85 -9.77 1.93
N GLY A 16 20.31 -10.37 0.86
CA GLY A 16 21.07 -10.95 -0.24
C GLY A 16 20.22 -11.04 -1.51
N GLY A 17 20.84 -10.77 -2.66
CA GLY A 17 20.15 -10.71 -3.95
C GLY A 17 19.43 -9.37 -4.17
N SER A 18 18.59 -9.30 -5.19
CA SER A 18 17.82 -8.10 -5.55
C SER A 18 16.47 -8.49 -6.13
N TRP A 19 15.44 -7.66 -5.90
CA TRP A 19 14.14 -7.80 -6.56
C TRP A 19 14.21 -7.68 -8.09
N ARG A 20 15.29 -7.08 -8.62
CA ARG A 20 15.56 -7.06 -10.07
C ARG A 20 15.91 -8.43 -10.63
N ASP A 21 16.35 -9.39 -9.80
CA ASP A 21 16.64 -10.75 -10.23
C ASP A 21 15.32 -11.56 -10.30
N PRO A 22 14.89 -12.00 -11.51
CA PRO A 22 13.68 -12.79 -11.65
C PRO A 22 13.69 -14.08 -10.84
N LYS A 23 14.86 -14.68 -10.60
CA LYS A 23 14.98 -15.92 -9.81
C LYS A 23 14.71 -15.69 -8.33
N VAL A 24 15.17 -14.57 -7.79
CA VAL A 24 14.88 -14.17 -6.40
C VAL A 24 13.38 -13.94 -6.23
N LYS A 25 12.76 -13.22 -7.16
CA LYS A 25 11.30 -12.98 -7.16
C LYS A 25 10.52 -14.28 -7.28
N ALA A 26 10.86 -15.16 -8.23
CA ALA A 26 10.20 -16.45 -8.42
C ALA A 26 10.31 -17.34 -7.17
N THR A 27 11.50 -17.43 -6.57
CA THR A 27 11.72 -18.19 -5.34
C THR A 27 10.87 -17.69 -4.18
N PHE A 28 10.69 -16.37 -4.06
CA PHE A 28 9.82 -15.79 -3.04
C PHE A 28 8.34 -16.12 -3.31
N VAL A 29 7.88 -15.99 -4.55
CA VAL A 29 6.52 -16.35 -4.96
C VAL A 29 6.23 -17.81 -4.66
N ASP A 30 7.15 -18.71 -4.97
CA ASP A 30 6.99 -20.13 -4.66
C ASP A 30 6.78 -20.37 -3.16
N ARG A 31 7.56 -19.71 -2.28
CA ARG A 31 7.38 -19.83 -0.83
C ARG A 31 6.00 -19.36 -0.37
N VAL A 32 5.47 -18.29 -0.96
CA VAL A 32 4.10 -17.80 -0.67
C VAL A 32 3.06 -18.82 -1.13
N LEU A 33 3.19 -19.35 -2.36
CA LEU A 33 2.26 -20.33 -2.90
C LEU A 33 2.30 -21.65 -2.13
N ASP A 34 3.47 -22.11 -1.69
CA ASP A 34 3.61 -23.29 -0.81
C ASP A 34 2.94 -23.08 0.54
N ARG A 35 3.05 -21.88 1.12
CA ARG A 35 2.38 -21.56 2.37
C ARG A 35 0.86 -21.64 2.21
N VAL A 36 0.30 -21.17 1.09
CA VAL A 36 -1.14 -21.31 0.80
C VAL A 36 -1.48 -22.79 0.56
N ALA A 37 -0.70 -23.50 -0.23
CA ALA A 37 -0.92 -24.91 -0.56
C ALA A 37 -0.90 -25.83 0.67
N HIS A 38 -0.13 -25.48 1.71
CA HIS A 38 -0.15 -26.17 3.00
C HIS A 38 -1.56 -26.21 3.62
N PHE A 39 -2.35 -25.14 3.47
CA PHE A 39 -3.74 -25.07 3.95
C PHE A 39 -4.77 -25.45 2.87
N CYS A 40 -4.37 -25.39 1.59
CA CYS A 40 -5.22 -25.68 0.44
C CYS A 40 -4.50 -26.66 -0.52
N PRO A 41 -4.54 -27.99 -0.26
CA PRO A 41 -3.67 -28.96 -0.94
C PRO A 41 -3.73 -29.00 -2.47
N ASN A 42 -4.87 -28.63 -3.07
CA ASN A 42 -5.07 -28.60 -4.52
C ASN A 42 -4.73 -27.23 -5.16
N PHE A 43 -4.29 -26.26 -4.37
CA PHE A 43 -4.11 -24.88 -4.82
C PHE A 43 -3.05 -24.78 -5.91
N ARG A 44 -1.88 -25.39 -5.72
CA ARG A 44 -0.76 -25.36 -6.68
C ARG A 44 -1.18 -25.85 -8.08
N GLN A 45 -1.90 -26.97 -8.15
CA GLN A 45 -2.34 -27.56 -9.41
C GLN A 45 -3.44 -26.75 -10.11
N SER A 46 -4.14 -25.89 -9.36
CA SER A 46 -5.20 -25.04 -9.91
C SER A 46 -4.69 -23.74 -10.56
N ILE A 47 -3.40 -23.42 -10.41
CA ILE A 47 -2.81 -22.18 -10.92
C ILE A 47 -2.50 -22.33 -12.41
N LEU A 48 -3.23 -21.61 -13.25
CA LEU A 48 -2.99 -21.53 -14.71
C LEU A 48 -1.97 -20.43 -15.05
N HIS A 49 -2.07 -19.29 -14.37
CA HIS A 49 -1.20 -18.13 -14.54
C HIS A 49 -0.95 -17.48 -13.18
N CYS A 50 0.24 -16.92 -13.00
CA CYS A 50 0.65 -16.19 -11.82
C CYS A 50 1.39 -14.93 -12.25
N ASP A 51 0.97 -13.79 -11.72
CA ASP A 51 1.69 -12.53 -11.83
C ASP A 51 1.98 -12.02 -10.41
N ALA A 52 3.15 -11.40 -10.24
CA ALA A 52 3.65 -11.00 -8.94
C ALA A 52 4.46 -9.70 -9.02
N LEU A 53 4.09 -8.76 -8.16
CA LEU A 53 4.73 -7.47 -8.01
C LEU A 53 5.50 -7.44 -6.70
N SER A 54 6.82 -7.26 -6.78
CA SER A 54 7.69 -7.00 -5.64
C SER A 54 7.54 -5.55 -5.14
N PRO A 55 8.07 -5.21 -3.95
CA PRO A 55 8.10 -3.83 -3.49
C PRO A 55 8.80 -2.87 -4.45
N LEU A 56 9.81 -3.35 -5.18
CA LEU A 56 10.49 -2.55 -6.22
C LEU A 56 9.59 -2.37 -7.45
N ASP A 57 8.90 -3.41 -7.91
CA ASP A 57 7.97 -3.31 -9.04
C ASP A 57 6.86 -2.29 -8.72
N LEU A 58 6.32 -2.29 -7.50
CA LEU A 58 5.30 -1.35 -7.06
C LEU A 58 5.79 0.11 -7.07
N GLU A 59 7.05 0.34 -6.71
CA GLU A 59 7.66 1.66 -6.75
C GLU A 59 7.91 2.13 -8.18
N GLU A 60 8.47 1.27 -9.04
CA GLU A 60 8.81 1.62 -10.42
C GLU A 60 7.57 1.83 -11.31
N ILE A 61 6.52 1.02 -11.14
CA ILE A 61 5.33 1.06 -11.99
C ILE A 61 4.34 2.12 -11.51
N PHE A 62 4.12 2.22 -10.19
CA PHE A 62 3.05 3.04 -9.62
C PHE A 62 3.53 4.24 -8.79
N GLY A 63 4.85 4.39 -8.59
CA GLY A 63 5.40 5.43 -7.71
C GLY A 63 5.10 5.18 -6.23
N ILE A 64 4.73 3.95 -5.85
CA ILE A 64 4.46 3.59 -4.45
C ILE A 64 5.80 3.40 -3.74
N HIS A 65 6.26 4.44 -3.05
CA HIS A 65 7.57 4.43 -2.42
C HIS A 65 7.75 3.23 -1.50
N ARG A 66 8.82 2.48 -1.73
CA ARG A 66 9.18 1.20 -1.06
C ARG A 66 8.06 0.16 -1.03
N GLY A 67 7.10 0.24 -1.95
CA GLY A 67 5.98 -0.69 -2.09
C GLY A 67 4.93 -0.65 -0.99
N ASN A 68 4.94 0.35 -0.10
CA ASN A 68 3.94 0.45 0.95
C ASN A 68 2.66 1.13 0.43
N ILE A 69 1.64 0.32 0.13
CA ILE A 69 0.33 0.78 -0.36
C ILE A 69 -0.39 1.74 0.60
N PHE A 70 0.00 1.78 1.89
CA PHE A 70 -0.53 2.71 2.87
C PHE A 70 0.19 4.08 2.89
N HIS A 71 1.20 4.26 2.03
CA HIS A 71 2.01 5.47 1.88
C HIS A 71 2.61 5.93 3.22
N GLY A 72 3.06 4.98 4.03
CA GLY A 72 3.50 5.17 5.42
C GLY A 72 3.01 4.02 6.29
N ALA A 73 3.67 3.74 7.41
CA ALA A 73 3.23 2.68 8.32
C ALA A 73 1.88 3.07 8.96
N LEU A 74 1.15 2.07 9.47
CA LEU A 74 -0.05 2.26 10.29
C LEU A 74 0.28 1.97 11.77
N SER A 75 1.50 2.31 12.19
CA SER A 75 1.90 2.26 13.60
C SER A 75 1.28 3.41 14.39
N LEU A 76 1.25 3.29 15.72
CA LEU A 76 0.63 4.28 16.60
C LEU A 76 1.25 5.68 16.46
N ASP A 77 2.54 5.75 16.15
CA ASP A 77 3.30 6.98 15.89
C ASP A 77 3.10 7.56 14.48
N GLN A 78 2.46 6.83 13.56
CA GLN A 78 2.22 7.25 12.17
C GLN A 78 0.74 7.30 11.79
N ILE A 79 -0.17 7.25 12.75
CA ILE A 79 -1.63 7.26 12.52
C ILE A 79 -2.29 8.41 13.29
N PHE A 80 -3.61 8.60 13.12
CA PHE A 80 -4.35 9.74 13.67
C PHE A 80 -3.74 11.09 13.28
N HIS A 81 -3.55 11.97 14.26
CA HIS A 81 -3.06 13.34 14.07
C HIS A 81 -1.59 13.40 13.62
N GLN A 82 -0.85 12.28 13.70
CA GLN A 82 0.52 12.15 13.23
C GLN A 82 0.61 11.88 11.72
N ARG A 83 -0.52 11.63 11.04
CA ARG A 83 -0.59 11.30 9.60
C ARG A 83 -1.15 12.46 8.78
N PRO A 84 -0.55 12.88 7.64
CA PRO A 84 0.68 12.34 7.05
C PRO A 84 1.94 12.71 7.85
N VAL A 85 1.91 13.87 8.51
CA VAL A 85 2.89 14.37 9.47
C VAL A 85 2.17 15.26 10.49
N PRO A 86 2.74 15.49 11.68
CA PRO A 86 2.17 16.40 12.68
C PRO A 86 1.85 17.78 12.11
N GLY A 87 0.68 18.30 12.44
CA GLY A 87 0.20 19.61 11.98
C GLY A 87 -0.53 19.61 10.63
N PHE A 88 -0.51 18.50 9.87
CA PHE A 88 -1.12 18.41 8.53
C PHE A 88 -2.16 17.29 8.39
N SER A 89 -2.71 16.81 9.51
CA SER A 89 -3.73 15.75 9.54
C SER A 89 -5.14 16.21 9.17
N SER A 90 -5.36 17.52 9.02
CA SER A 90 -6.63 18.13 8.60
C SER A 90 -6.82 18.20 7.08
N TYR A 91 -6.07 17.40 6.31
CA TYR A 91 -6.11 17.31 4.84
C TYR A 91 -5.56 18.55 4.09
N GLN A 92 -5.59 19.73 4.69
CA GLN A 92 -4.99 20.96 4.16
C GLN A 92 -3.46 20.92 4.28
N MET A 93 -2.76 21.15 3.18
CA MET A 93 -1.28 21.14 3.12
C MET A 93 -0.71 22.55 3.29
N PRO A 94 0.61 22.72 3.54
CA PRO A 94 1.19 24.06 3.77
C PRO A 94 1.17 24.97 2.53
N VAL A 95 0.92 24.40 1.34
CA VAL A 95 0.71 25.17 0.11
C VAL A 95 -0.76 25.54 0.00
N LYS A 96 -1.04 26.82 -0.21
CA LYS A 96 -2.41 27.33 -0.38
C LYS A 96 -3.14 26.54 -1.49
N ASN A 97 -4.38 26.16 -1.21
CA ASN A 97 -5.25 25.38 -2.12
C ASN A 97 -4.72 23.97 -2.47
N LEU A 98 -3.78 23.42 -1.69
CA LEU A 98 -3.32 22.04 -1.82
C LEU A 98 -3.89 21.17 -0.70
N PHE A 99 -4.43 20.01 -1.06
CA PHE A 99 -5.03 19.08 -0.12
C PHE A 99 -4.56 17.65 -0.39
N LEU A 100 -4.51 16.81 0.66
CA LEU A 100 -4.12 15.40 0.56
C LEU A 100 -5.32 14.48 0.81
N ALA A 101 -5.76 13.76 -0.21
CA ALA A 101 -6.94 12.88 -0.18
C ALA A 101 -6.61 11.36 -0.23
N GLY A 102 -5.33 11.01 -0.31
CA GLY A 102 -4.89 9.65 -0.63
C GLY A 102 -4.64 8.76 0.59
N SER A 103 -4.12 7.56 0.34
CA SER A 103 -3.80 6.57 1.38
C SER A 103 -2.82 7.07 2.45
N GLY A 104 -2.00 8.07 2.13
CA GLY A 104 -1.09 8.71 3.06
C GLY A 104 -1.76 9.68 4.04
N ALA A 105 -3.03 10.05 3.83
CA ALA A 105 -3.80 10.86 4.76
C ALA A 105 -4.55 10.01 5.78
N HIS A 106 -4.92 10.61 6.91
CA HIS A 106 -5.79 9.98 7.90
C HIS A 106 -7.15 9.59 7.27
N PRO A 107 -7.78 8.46 7.64
CA PRO A 107 -7.34 7.39 8.56
C PRO A 107 -6.34 6.38 7.99
N GLY A 108 -6.00 6.49 6.71
CA GLY A 108 -5.17 5.53 5.97
C GLY A 108 -5.92 4.89 4.81
N GLY A 109 -5.21 4.07 4.03
CA GLY A 109 -5.75 3.35 2.88
C GLY A 109 -6.58 2.12 3.23
N GLY A 110 -6.80 1.25 2.23
CA GLY A 110 -7.57 0.01 2.38
C GLY A 110 -8.96 0.05 1.75
N VAL A 111 -9.14 0.82 0.65
CA VAL A 111 -10.39 0.89 -0.12
C VAL A 111 -11.61 1.38 0.70
N SER A 112 -11.36 2.09 1.80
CA SER A 112 -12.43 2.66 2.64
C SER A 112 -13.10 3.90 2.04
N GLY A 113 -12.40 4.62 1.16
CA GLY A 113 -12.82 5.94 0.65
C GLY A 113 -12.76 7.06 1.70
N ALA A 114 -12.41 6.76 2.96
CA ALA A 114 -12.47 7.71 4.06
C ALA A 114 -11.52 8.91 3.90
N PRO A 115 -10.24 8.75 3.50
CA PRO A 115 -9.38 9.92 3.30
C PRO A 115 -9.90 10.87 2.21
N GLY A 116 -10.45 10.31 1.13
CA GLY A 116 -11.04 11.09 0.04
C GLY A 116 -12.29 11.85 0.48
N HIS A 117 -13.20 11.17 1.17
CA HIS A 117 -14.41 11.78 1.73
C HIS A 117 -14.08 12.93 2.68
N ASN A 118 -13.19 12.70 3.65
CA ASN A 118 -12.82 13.70 4.65
C ASN A 118 -12.07 14.89 4.02
N CYS A 119 -11.20 14.63 3.04
CA CYS A 119 -10.54 15.70 2.29
C CYS A 119 -11.55 16.56 1.53
N ALA A 120 -12.57 15.96 0.89
CA ALA A 120 -13.63 16.72 0.22
C ALA A 120 -14.38 17.64 1.21
N GLN A 121 -14.66 17.17 2.43
CA GLN A 121 -15.26 18.02 3.48
C GLN A 121 -14.34 19.18 3.88
N ALA A 122 -13.03 18.95 3.98
CA ALA A 122 -12.06 20.01 4.25
C ALA A 122 -12.01 21.06 3.13
N VAL A 123 -12.11 20.64 1.87
CA VAL A 123 -12.19 21.53 0.70
C VAL A 123 -13.48 22.37 0.73
N LEU A 124 -14.65 21.75 0.93
CA LEU A 124 -15.93 22.47 0.99
C LEU A 124 -15.92 23.54 2.09
N LYS A 125 -15.39 23.19 3.27
CA LYS A 125 -15.22 24.13 4.39
C LYS A 125 -14.29 25.29 4.03
N ASP A 126 -13.17 25.03 3.37
CA ASP A 126 -12.21 26.07 2.94
C ASP A 126 -12.82 27.03 1.91
N LEU A 127 -13.68 26.51 1.03
CA LEU A 127 -14.44 27.30 0.04
C LEU A 127 -15.66 28.01 0.64
N GLY A 128 -16.00 27.80 1.91
CA GLY A 128 -17.19 28.37 2.54
C GLY A 128 -18.51 27.77 2.04
N ILE A 129 -18.48 26.57 1.45
CA ILE A 129 -19.65 25.86 0.95
C ILE A 129 -20.19 24.98 2.09
N LYS A 130 -21.48 25.13 2.41
CA LYS A 130 -22.18 24.34 3.43
C LYS A 130 -22.83 23.10 2.82
#